data_AF-A0A2H0BMM9-F1
#
_entry.id   AF-A0A2H0BMM9-F1
#
_cell.length_a   1.000
_cell.length_b   1.000
_cell.length_c   1.000
_cell.angle_alpha   90.00
_cell.angle_beta   90.00
_cell.angle_gamma   90.00
#
_symmetry.space_group_name_H-M   'P 1'
#
loop_
_entity.id
_entity.type
_entity.pdbx_description
1 polymer ?
#
loop_
_entity_poly.entity_id
_entity_poly.type
_entity_poly.pdbx_seq_one_letter_code
_entity_poly.pdbx_strand_id
1 'polypeptide(L)'
;MKNPLILRWALIIAIVIVLNLFFNFSLQLVYQEPQYQDFCKNEQVKVVPQDQKQCVAGGGAWTEDQSYNKNLRMPVPVEISTPRTTGYCDPNFTCQKKYDEARKSYDRNAFIVLIVLGAVSVGIGFALTNSAVVVSSGLSLGGLLSFIIASIRYWSILNDYWRVIILALALAFLIWLGVKKFQD
;
A
#
# COMPACT_ATOMS: atom_id res chain seq x y z
N MET A 1 6.64 -45.24 -5.90
CA MET A 1 6.26 -44.71 -7.23
C MET A 1 6.68 -43.25 -7.31
N LYS A 2 7.79 -42.92 -7.99
CA LYS A 2 8.15 -41.52 -8.28
C LYS A 2 7.25 -41.04 -9.42
N ASN A 3 6.21 -40.26 -9.12
CA ASN A 3 5.41 -39.62 -10.16
C ASN A 3 6.17 -38.37 -10.64
N PRO A 4 6.82 -38.40 -11.83
CA PRO A 4 7.63 -37.28 -12.30
C PRO A 4 6.81 -35.99 -12.48
N LEU A 5 5.49 -36.13 -12.68
CA LEU A 5 4.56 -35.02 -12.78
C LEU A 5 4.39 -34.27 -11.45
N ILE A 6 4.27 -34.99 -10.32
CA ILE A 6 4.11 -34.39 -8.99
C ILE A 6 5.36 -33.58 -8.62
N LEU A 7 6.55 -34.14 -8.89
CA LEU A 7 7.81 -33.45 -8.61
C LEU A 7 7.97 -32.16 -9.44
N ARG A 8 7.59 -32.20 -10.72
CA ARG A 8 7.63 -31.01 -11.60
C ARG A 8 6.73 -29.90 -11.07
N TRP A 9 5.48 -30.22 -10.74
CA TRP A 9 4.53 -29.24 -10.21
C TRP A 9 4.93 -28.72 -8.83
N ALA A 10 5.46 -29.59 -7.96
CA ALA A 10 5.97 -29.16 -6.65
C ALA A 10 7.08 -28.11 -6.79
N LEU A 11 8.01 -28.30 -7.73
CA LEU A 11 9.07 -27.33 -8.01
C LEU A 11 8.52 -26.02 -8.58
N ILE A 12 7.57 -26.08 -9.52
CA ILE A 12 6.93 -24.87 -10.07
C ILE A 12 6.29 -24.05 -8.94
N ILE A 13 5.49 -24.70 -8.08
CA ILE A 13 4.80 -24.04 -6.97
C ILE A 13 5.81 -23.46 -5.98
N ALA A 14 6.88 -24.18 -5.66
CA ALA A 14 7.94 -23.69 -4.79
C ALA A 14 8.59 -22.42 -5.36
N ILE A 15 8.90 -22.40 -6.66
CA ILE A 15 9.45 -21.21 -7.33
C ILE A 15 8.47 -20.04 -7.23
N VAL A 16 7.18 -20.26 -7.52
CA VAL A 16 6.14 -19.22 -7.46
C VAL A 16 6.07 -18.58 -6.06
N ILE A 17 6.05 -19.41 -5.01
CA ILE A 17 5.95 -18.94 -3.62
C ILE A 17 7.22 -18.19 -3.23
N VAL A 18 8.39 -18.80 -3.39
CA VAL A 18 9.67 -18.23 -2.96
C VAL A 18 9.98 -16.96 -3.73
N LEU A 19 9.67 -16.89 -5.03
CA LEU A 19 9.84 -15.68 -5.83
C LEU A 19 9.02 -14.51 -5.27
N ASN A 20 7.75 -14.74 -4.91
CA ASN A 20 6.90 -13.68 -4.38
C ASN A 20 7.30 -13.26 -2.97
N LEU A 21 7.76 -14.20 -2.14
CA LEU A 21 8.38 -13.86 -0.85
C LEU A 21 9.64 -13.01 -1.06
N PHE A 22 10.50 -13.43 -1.99
CA PHE A 22 11.72 -12.69 -2.33
C PHE A 22 11.41 -11.26 -2.79
N PHE A 23 10.43 -11.07 -3.66
CA PHE A 23 10.00 -9.72 -4.08
C PHE A 23 9.52 -8.88 -2.89
N ASN A 24 8.70 -9.46 -2.01
CA ASN A 24 8.14 -8.73 -0.86
C ASN A 24 9.23 -8.30 0.13
N PHE A 25 10.09 -9.22 0.55
CA PHE A 25 11.17 -8.91 1.49
C PHE A 25 12.23 -7.98 0.87
N SER A 26 12.54 -8.15 -0.42
CA SER A 26 13.45 -7.23 -1.12
C SER A 26 12.89 -5.81 -1.16
N LEU A 27 11.58 -5.67 -1.36
CA LEU A 27 10.91 -4.37 -1.36
C LEU A 27 11.00 -3.71 0.02
N GLN A 28 10.81 -4.46 1.11
CA GLN A 28 10.97 -3.96 2.48
C GLN A 28 12.40 -3.53 2.80
N LEU A 29 13.41 -4.19 2.22
CA LEU A 29 14.81 -3.80 2.41
C LEU A 29 15.14 -2.46 1.76
N VAL A 30 14.60 -2.19 0.57
CA VAL A 30 14.91 -0.99 -0.22
C VAL A 30 13.98 0.17 0.11
N TYR A 31 12.71 -0.11 0.40
CA TYR A 31 11.68 0.86 0.72
C TYR A 31 11.08 0.57 2.09
N GLN A 32 11.40 1.41 3.07
CA GLN A 32 10.86 1.29 4.42
C GLN A 32 9.40 1.76 4.44
N GLU A 33 8.53 0.92 5.01
CA GLU A 33 7.11 1.24 5.17
C GLU A 33 6.96 2.35 6.22
N PRO A 34 6.31 3.50 5.90
CA PRO A 34 6.14 4.58 6.85
C PRO A 34 5.31 4.11 8.04
N GLN A 35 5.80 4.33 9.26
CA GLN A 35 5.08 3.97 10.48
C GLN A 35 4.33 5.18 11.02
N TYR A 36 3.09 4.98 11.48
CA TYR A 36 2.26 6.07 12.01
C TYR A 36 2.97 6.85 13.13
N GLN A 37 3.74 6.15 13.97
CA GLN A 37 4.45 6.70 15.11
C GLN A 37 5.58 7.67 14.72
N ASP A 38 6.10 7.55 13.50
CA ASP A 38 7.13 8.47 12.97
C ASP A 38 6.54 9.85 12.66
N PHE A 39 5.22 9.93 12.47
CA PHE A 39 4.50 11.16 12.15
C PHE A 39 3.71 11.67 13.35
N CYS A 40 2.95 10.79 14.01
CA CYS A 40 2.08 11.09 15.13
C CYS A 40 2.63 10.43 16.40
N LYS A 41 3.41 11.19 17.17
CA LYS A 41 4.00 10.71 18.42
C LYS A 41 2.92 10.45 19.47
N ASN A 42 3.01 9.31 20.12
CA ASN A 42 2.15 8.98 21.26
C ASN A 42 2.75 9.58 22.54
N GLU A 43 2.48 10.85 22.80
CA GLU A 43 2.85 11.49 24.06
C GLU A 43 2.00 10.93 25.21
N GLN A 44 2.62 10.71 26.37
CA GLN A 44 1.94 10.19 27.57
C GLN A 44 0.90 11.17 28.12
N VAL A 45 1.06 12.47 27.85
CA VAL A 45 0.11 13.52 28.23
C VAL A 45 -0.25 14.32 26.98
N LYS A 46 -1.46 14.13 26.48
CA LYS A 46 -2.02 14.98 25.41
C LYS A 46 -2.69 16.19 26.06
N VAL A 47 -2.09 17.36 25.93
CA VAL A 47 -2.74 18.61 26.35
C VAL A 47 -3.91 18.86 25.40
N VAL A 48 -5.14 18.80 25.91
CA VAL A 48 -6.34 19.09 25.12
C VAL A 48 -6.39 20.61 24.87
N PRO A 49 -6.32 21.08 23.62
CA PRO A 49 -6.39 22.50 23.32
C PRO A 49 -7.74 23.07 23.77
N GLN A 50 -7.71 24.17 24.51
CA GLN A 50 -8.93 24.79 25.05
C GLN A 50 -9.57 25.80 24.10
N ASP A 51 -8.86 26.20 23.04
CA ASP A 51 -9.34 27.15 22.04
C ASP A 51 -8.80 26.83 20.64
N GLN A 52 -9.39 27.48 19.64
CA GLN A 52 -9.01 27.33 18.24
C GLN A 52 -7.54 27.71 17.99
N LYS A 53 -7.02 28.75 18.66
CA LYS A 53 -5.64 29.21 18.47
C LYS A 53 -4.65 28.15 18.93
N GLN A 54 -4.88 27.55 20.10
CA GLN A 54 -4.08 26.45 20.63
C GLN A 54 -4.17 25.21 19.73
N CYS A 55 -5.36 24.89 19.21
CA CYS A 55 -5.55 23.76 18.31
C CYS A 55 -4.71 23.89 17.03
N VAL A 56 -4.83 25.03 16.35
CA VAL A 56 -4.11 25.28 15.08
C VAL A 56 -2.61 25.45 15.33
N ALA A 57 -2.21 26.09 16.44
CA ALA A 57 -0.80 26.22 16.82
C ALA A 57 -0.15 24.84 17.07
N GLY A 58 -0.91 23.87 17.60
CA GLY A 58 -0.47 22.48 17.77
C GLY A 58 -0.47 21.64 16.49
N GLY A 59 -0.89 22.20 15.35
CA GLY A 59 -1.02 21.46 14.08
C GLY A 59 -2.32 20.68 13.94
N GLY A 60 -3.31 20.93 14.80
CA GLY A 60 -4.65 20.36 14.66
C GLY A 60 -5.53 21.12 13.67
N ALA A 61 -6.67 20.52 13.31
CA ALA A 61 -7.75 21.18 12.58
C ALA A 61 -8.92 21.46 13.51
N TRP A 62 -9.43 22.69 13.45
CA TRP A 62 -10.60 23.10 14.22
C TRP A 62 -11.85 23.03 13.33
N THR A 63 -12.87 22.33 13.81
CA THR A 63 -14.20 22.28 13.19
C THR A 63 -15.17 23.01 14.09
N GLU A 64 -15.78 24.07 13.58
CA GLU A 64 -16.91 24.73 14.25
C GLU A 64 -18.11 23.79 14.19
N ASP A 65 -18.57 23.33 15.34
CA ASP A 65 -19.74 22.47 15.42
C ASP A 65 -20.69 22.99 16.50
N GLN A 66 -21.79 23.62 16.06
CA GLN A 66 -22.86 24.07 16.95
C GLN A 66 -23.63 22.90 17.60
N SER A 67 -23.45 21.67 17.09
CA SER A 67 -24.13 20.45 17.53
C SER A 67 -23.45 19.77 18.71
N TYR A 68 -22.13 19.98 18.90
CA TYR A 68 -21.34 19.34 19.96
C TYR A 68 -21.86 19.69 21.38
N ASN A 69 -22.58 20.81 21.51
CA ASN A 69 -23.12 21.31 22.77
C ASN A 69 -24.54 20.81 23.11
N LYS A 70 -25.24 20.07 22.22
CA LYS A 70 -26.67 19.85 22.46
C LYS A 70 -26.99 18.74 23.48
N ASN A 71 -26.08 17.78 23.73
CA ASN A 71 -26.42 16.58 24.52
C ASN A 71 -25.36 16.07 25.51
N LEU A 72 -24.23 16.75 25.75
CA LEU A 72 -23.31 16.36 26.81
C LEU A 72 -23.82 16.86 28.17
N ARG A 73 -24.61 16.02 28.86
CA ARG A 73 -24.92 16.19 30.30
C ARG A 73 -23.69 15.79 31.12
N MET A 74 -22.64 16.59 31.04
CA MET A 74 -21.54 16.50 32.00
C MET A 74 -21.90 17.34 33.23
N PRO A 75 -21.75 16.81 34.47
CA PRO A 75 -21.84 17.64 35.66
C PRO A 75 -20.71 18.67 35.59
N VAL A 76 -21.08 19.95 35.51
CA VAL A 76 -20.13 21.06 35.51
C VAL A 76 -19.78 21.37 36.97
N PRO A 77 -18.51 21.25 37.40
CA PRO A 77 -18.10 21.81 38.69
C PRO A 77 -18.36 23.32 38.67
N VAL A 78 -19.01 23.81 39.72
CA VAL A 78 -19.30 25.23 39.93
C VAL A 78 -17.96 25.98 39.89
N GLU A 79 -17.91 27.03 39.06
CA GLU A 79 -16.76 27.92 38.80
C GLU A 79 -15.63 27.38 37.89
N ILE A 80 -15.92 27.26 36.59
CA ILE A 80 -14.90 27.57 35.57
C ILE A 80 -15.53 28.51 34.53
N SER A 81 -15.17 29.78 34.60
CA SER A 81 -15.49 30.84 33.64
C SER A 81 -14.64 30.76 32.37
N THR A 82 -14.49 29.57 31.79
CA THR A 82 -13.87 29.43 30.46
C THR A 82 -14.97 29.45 29.39
N PRO A 83 -14.83 30.24 28.31
CA PRO A 83 -15.83 30.31 27.27
C PRO A 83 -16.07 28.91 26.70
N ARG A 84 -17.34 28.47 26.72
CA ARG A 84 -17.79 27.21 26.10
C ARG A 84 -17.38 27.23 24.63
N THR A 85 -16.29 26.57 24.27
CA THR A 85 -15.86 26.52 22.88
C THR A 85 -16.83 25.66 22.06
N THR A 86 -17.47 26.28 21.07
CA THR A 86 -18.47 25.65 20.19
C THR A 86 -17.83 24.87 19.03
N GLY A 87 -16.80 24.09 19.31
CA GLY A 87 -16.07 23.37 18.26
C GLY A 87 -15.20 22.23 18.77
N TYR A 88 -14.76 21.41 17.81
CA TYR A 88 -13.95 20.22 18.03
C TYR A 88 -12.56 20.43 17.41
N CYS A 89 -11.51 20.11 18.17
CA CYS A 89 -10.14 20.07 17.66
C CYS A 89 -9.76 18.63 17.31
N ASP A 90 -9.33 18.39 16.07
CA ASP A 90 -8.58 17.19 15.68
C ASP A 90 -7.07 17.47 15.83
N PRO A 91 -6.42 17.06 16.93
CA PRO A 91 -5.01 17.36 17.18
C PRO A 91 -4.07 16.62 16.24
N ASN A 92 -4.52 15.53 15.62
CA ASN A 92 -3.69 14.69 14.77
C ASN A 92 -3.78 15.07 13.29
N PHE A 93 -4.61 16.03 12.92
CA PHE A 93 -4.90 16.35 11.52
C PHE A 93 -3.66 16.50 10.63
N THR A 94 -2.71 17.36 11.02
CA THR A 94 -1.52 17.61 10.20
C THR A 94 -0.59 16.40 10.18
N CYS A 95 -0.39 15.71 11.31
CA CYS A 95 0.50 14.56 11.36
C CYS A 95 -0.08 13.38 10.57
N GLN A 96 -1.40 13.17 10.65
CA GLN A 96 -2.12 12.14 9.90
C GLN A 96 -2.04 12.42 8.40
N LYS A 97 -2.24 13.67 7.97
CA LYS A 97 -2.04 14.03 6.55
C LYS A 97 -0.65 13.72 6.04
N LYS A 98 0.40 14.05 6.81
CA LYS A 98 1.79 13.72 6.45
C LYS A 98 2.02 12.21 6.35
N TYR A 99 1.46 11.44 7.29
CA TYR A 99 1.50 9.98 7.24
C TYR A 99 0.79 9.44 6.00
N ASP A 100 -0.43 9.90 5.72
CA ASP A 100 -1.24 9.47 4.57
C ASP A 100 -0.54 9.80 3.24
N GLU A 101 0.10 10.96 3.14
CA GLU A 101 0.92 11.35 1.98
C GLU A 101 2.15 10.44 1.80
N ALA A 102 2.90 10.21 2.88
CA ALA A 102 4.05 9.31 2.86
C ALA A 102 3.63 7.88 2.49
N ARG A 103 2.52 7.41 3.06
CA ARG A 103 1.95 6.09 2.81
C ARG A 103 1.51 5.93 1.36
N LYS A 104 0.82 6.94 0.81
CA LYS A 104 0.40 6.98 -0.59
C LYS A 104 1.59 6.91 -1.55
N SER A 105 2.68 7.61 -1.25
CA SER A 105 3.89 7.55 -2.05
C SER A 105 4.56 6.18 -1.98
N TYR A 106 4.68 5.61 -0.78
CA TYR A 106 5.21 4.26 -0.56
C TYR A 106 4.40 3.21 -1.33
N ASP A 107 3.08 3.17 -1.16
CA ASP A 107 2.20 2.17 -1.78
C ASP A 107 2.22 2.26 -3.31
N ARG A 108 2.27 3.48 -3.87
CA ARG A 108 2.42 3.69 -5.32
C ARG A 108 3.74 3.12 -5.83
N ASN A 109 4.85 3.44 -5.16
CA ASN A 109 6.17 2.97 -5.58
C ASN A 109 6.27 1.45 -5.43
N ALA A 110 5.73 0.89 -4.34
CA ALA A 110 5.69 -0.54 -4.10
C ALA A 110 4.91 -1.29 -5.19
N PHE A 111 3.76 -0.75 -5.60
CA PHE A 111 2.98 -1.28 -6.72
C PHE A 111 3.80 -1.32 -8.01
N ILE A 112 4.43 -0.20 -8.38
CA ILE A 112 5.24 -0.09 -9.60
C ILE A 112 6.39 -1.10 -9.58
N VAL A 113 7.12 -1.22 -8.47
CA VAL A 113 8.23 -2.16 -8.33
C VAL A 113 7.76 -3.60 -8.50
N LEU A 114 6.65 -4.00 -7.88
CA LEU A 114 6.12 -5.36 -8.03
C LEU A 114 5.64 -5.66 -9.47
N ILE A 115 4.99 -4.70 -10.13
CA ILE A 115 4.61 -4.85 -11.53
C ILE A 115 5.84 -4.98 -12.43
N VAL A 116 6.90 -4.19 -12.21
CA VAL A 116 8.13 -4.30 -13.00
C VAL A 116 8.82 -5.62 -12.75
N LEU A 117 8.99 -6.05 -11.49
CA LEU A 117 9.61 -7.33 -11.15
C LEU A 117 8.81 -8.51 -11.70
N GLY A 118 7.48 -8.46 -11.62
CA GLY A 118 6.60 -9.48 -12.21
C GLY A 118 6.73 -9.55 -13.74
N ALA A 119 6.79 -8.40 -14.42
CA ALA A 119 6.98 -8.33 -15.87
C ALA A 119 8.35 -8.86 -16.30
N VAL A 120 9.41 -8.51 -15.57
CA VAL A 120 10.76 -9.05 -15.77
C VAL A 120 10.77 -10.57 -15.55
N SER A 121 10.12 -11.06 -14.49
CA SER A 121 10.01 -12.51 -14.24
C SER A 121 9.31 -13.23 -15.38
N VAL A 122 8.20 -12.69 -15.89
CA VAL A 122 7.49 -13.25 -17.05
C VAL A 122 8.38 -13.22 -18.30
N GLY A 123 9.10 -12.12 -18.54
CA GLY A 123 10.02 -11.99 -19.66
C GLY A 123 11.18 -12.99 -19.62
N ILE A 124 11.78 -13.20 -18.44
CA ILE A 124 12.83 -14.21 -18.24
C ILE A 124 12.24 -15.61 -18.40
N GLY A 125 11.07 -15.88 -17.82
CA GLY A 125 10.37 -17.15 -17.98
C GLY A 125 10.14 -17.47 -19.45
N PHE A 126 9.62 -16.50 -20.20
CA PHE A 126 9.42 -16.59 -21.63
C PHE A 126 10.72 -16.91 -22.41
N ALA A 127 11.83 -16.23 -22.10
CA ALA A 127 13.12 -16.50 -22.74
C ALA A 127 13.66 -17.93 -22.46
N LEU A 128 13.28 -18.52 -21.32
CA LEU A 128 13.74 -19.85 -20.89
C LEU A 128 12.81 -21.01 -21.31
N THR A 129 11.76 -20.75 -22.10
CA THR A 129 10.73 -21.75 -22.43
C THR A 129 11.30 -23.00 -23.12
N ASN A 130 12.35 -22.86 -23.94
CA ASN A 130 12.93 -23.97 -24.70
C ASN A 130 13.99 -24.77 -23.92
N SER A 131 14.64 -24.15 -22.92
CA SER A 131 15.79 -24.74 -22.23
C SER A 131 15.45 -25.26 -20.83
N ALA A 132 14.50 -24.63 -20.13
CA ALA A 132 14.18 -24.96 -18.75
C ALA A 132 12.68 -24.80 -18.46
N VAL A 133 11.86 -25.71 -18.99
CA VAL A 133 10.39 -25.66 -18.92
C VAL A 133 9.88 -25.45 -17.48
N VAL A 134 10.45 -26.14 -16.48
CA VAL A 134 10.04 -26.02 -15.07
C VAL A 134 10.31 -24.60 -14.53
N VAL A 135 11.48 -24.04 -14.81
CA VAL A 135 11.87 -22.69 -14.36
C VAL A 135 11.08 -21.64 -15.11
N SER A 136 10.91 -21.81 -16.42
CA SER A 136 10.06 -20.98 -17.28
C SER A 136 8.64 -20.88 -16.73
N SER A 137 7.98 -22.02 -16.50
CA SER A 137 6.62 -22.03 -15.94
C SER A 137 6.55 -21.41 -14.53
N GLY A 138 7.54 -21.69 -13.68
CA GLY A 138 7.61 -21.11 -12.33
C GLY A 138 7.75 -19.59 -12.34
N LEU A 139 8.64 -19.03 -13.17
CA LEU A 139 8.85 -17.59 -13.30
C LEU A 139 7.66 -16.88 -13.94
N SER A 140 7.05 -17.46 -14.97
CA SER A 140 5.87 -16.88 -15.63
C SER A 140 4.64 -16.87 -14.70
N LEU A 141 4.35 -17.99 -14.04
CA LEU A 141 3.26 -18.06 -13.04
C LEU A 141 3.56 -17.20 -11.81
N GLY A 142 4.83 -17.13 -11.40
CA GLY A 142 5.28 -16.32 -10.28
C GLY A 142 5.11 -14.83 -10.54
N GLY A 143 5.47 -14.36 -11.73
CA GLY A 143 5.25 -12.98 -12.14
C GLY A 143 3.77 -12.63 -12.30
N LEU A 144 2.95 -13.54 -12.83
CA LEU A 144 1.49 -13.37 -12.86
C LEU A 144 0.91 -13.23 -11.45
N LEU A 145 1.33 -14.10 -10.52
CA LEU A 145 0.92 -14.01 -9.12
C LEU A 145 1.35 -12.68 -8.49
N SER A 146 2.53 -12.17 -8.83
CA SER A 146 2.99 -10.86 -8.37
C SER A 146 2.04 -9.74 -8.78
N PHE A 147 1.49 -9.76 -10.00
CA PHE A 147 0.49 -8.79 -10.45
C PHE A 147 -0.80 -8.85 -9.63
N ILE A 148 -1.24 -10.07 -9.29
CA ILE A 148 -2.42 -10.28 -8.44
C ILE A 148 -2.16 -9.71 -7.04
N ILE A 149 -1.02 -10.04 -6.42
CA ILE A 149 -0.63 -9.53 -5.10
C ILE A 149 -0.53 -8.01 -5.10
N ALA A 150 0.11 -7.44 -6.13
CA ALA A 150 0.25 -5.99 -6.26
C ALA A 150 -1.12 -5.31 -6.36
N SER A 151 -2.04 -5.88 -7.14
CA SER A 151 -3.40 -5.38 -7.29
C SER A 151 -4.18 -5.47 -5.98
N ILE A 152 -4.22 -6.62 -5.32
CA ILE A 152 -4.98 -6.77 -4.07
C ILE A 152 -4.46 -5.81 -2.99
N ARG A 153 -3.13 -5.66 -2.86
CA ARG A 153 -2.53 -4.93 -1.74
C ARG A 153 -2.51 -3.42 -1.95
N TYR A 154 -2.25 -2.93 -3.16
CA TYR A 154 -1.96 -1.51 -3.39
C TYR A 154 -2.98 -0.79 -4.27
N TRP A 155 -3.93 -1.51 -4.89
CA TRP A 155 -4.91 -0.93 -5.81
C TRP A 155 -5.73 0.21 -5.19
N SER A 156 -6.19 0.04 -3.96
CA SER A 156 -7.08 1.00 -3.28
C SER A 156 -6.45 2.40 -3.12
N ILE A 157 -5.13 2.48 -2.98
CA ILE A 157 -4.41 3.74 -2.70
C ILE A 157 -4.04 4.52 -3.97
N LEU A 158 -4.05 3.86 -5.14
CA LEU A 158 -3.78 4.50 -6.43
C LEU A 158 -4.95 5.40 -6.85
N ASN A 159 -4.61 6.59 -7.36
CA ASN A 159 -5.58 7.46 -8.04
C ASN A 159 -6.09 6.77 -9.33
N ASP A 160 -7.34 7.02 -9.70
CA ASP A 160 -8.02 6.35 -10.82
C ASP A 160 -7.26 6.52 -12.14
N TYR A 161 -6.65 7.68 -12.37
CA TYR A 161 -5.80 7.92 -13.54
C TYR A 161 -4.62 6.94 -13.63
N TRP A 162 -3.93 6.66 -12.51
CA TRP A 162 -2.78 5.76 -12.48
C TRP A 162 -3.18 4.29 -12.66
N ARG A 163 -4.36 3.90 -12.16
CA ARG A 163 -4.90 2.54 -12.36
C ARG A 163 -5.07 2.25 -13.85
N VAL A 164 -5.65 3.17 -14.61
CA VAL A 164 -5.89 2.99 -16.06
C VAL A 164 -4.58 2.92 -16.84
N ILE A 165 -3.63 3.83 -16.57
CA ILE A 165 -2.33 3.84 -17.26
C ILE A 165 -1.60 2.52 -17.06
N ILE A 166 -1.52 2.03 -15.83
CA ILE A 166 -0.74 0.82 -15.54
C ILE A 166 -1.40 -0.41 -16.14
N LEU A 167 -2.75 -0.49 -16.14
CA LEU A 167 -3.46 -1.55 -16.86
C LEU A 167 -3.23 -1.50 -18.37
N ALA A 168 -3.26 -0.32 -18.98
CA ALA A 168 -3.00 -0.16 -20.41
C ALA A 168 -1.58 -0.60 -20.78
N LEU A 169 -0.57 -0.23 -19.98
CA LEU A 169 0.81 -0.65 -20.17
C LEU A 169 0.99 -2.16 -19.98
N ALA A 170 0.40 -2.72 -18.92
CA ALA A 170 0.45 -4.16 -18.67
C ALA A 170 -0.20 -4.95 -19.81
N LEU A 171 -1.37 -4.51 -20.29
CA LEU A 171 -2.05 -5.14 -21.42
C LEU A 171 -1.22 -5.05 -22.70
N ALA A 172 -0.68 -3.87 -23.02
CA ALA A 172 0.18 -3.69 -24.18
C ALA A 172 1.42 -4.61 -24.12
N PHE A 173 2.04 -4.74 -22.96
CA PHE A 173 3.18 -5.63 -22.73
C PHE A 173 2.81 -7.10 -22.94
N LEU A 174 1.67 -7.55 -22.41
CA LEU A 174 1.19 -8.93 -22.60
C LEU A 174 0.85 -9.24 -24.06
N ILE A 175 0.20 -8.29 -24.76
CA ILE A 175 -0.09 -8.43 -26.19
C ILE A 175 1.23 -8.52 -26.98
N TRP A 176 2.19 -7.66 -26.67
CA TRP A 176 3.50 -7.67 -27.33
C TRP A 176 4.24 -9.00 -27.13
N LEU A 177 4.26 -9.53 -25.91
CA LEU A 177 4.84 -10.86 -25.63
C LEU A 177 4.12 -11.97 -26.40
N GLY A 178 2.78 -11.92 -26.43
CA GLY A 178 1.97 -12.88 -27.18
C GLY A 178 2.32 -12.88 -28.67
N VAL A 179 2.27 -11.72 -29.32
CA VAL A 179 2.55 -11.59 -30.76
C VAL A 179 3.98 -12.02 -31.08
N LYS A 180 4.97 -11.63 -30.28
CA LYS A 180 6.37 -12.00 -30.50
C LYS A 180 6.57 -13.52 -30.45
N LYS A 181 5.83 -14.24 -29.60
CA LYS A 181 5.94 -15.71 -29.51
C LYS A 181 5.39 -16.43 -30.72
N PHE A 182 4.29 -15.94 -31.30
CA PHE A 182 3.62 -16.59 -32.42
C PHE A 182 4.24 -16.25 -33.77
N GLN A 183 5.24 -15.36 -33.80
CA GLN A 183 6.03 -15.05 -34.99
C GLN A 183 7.35 -15.86 -35.06
N ASP A 184 7.77 -16.50 -33.96
CA ASP A 184 8.85 -17.50 -33.91
C ASP A 184 8.29 -18.92 -34.02
#